data_AF-A0A7C5AEL3-F1
#
_entry.id   AF-A0A7C5AEL3-F1
#
_cell.length_a   1.000
_cell.length_b   1.000
_cell.length_c   1.000
_cell.angle_alpha   90.00
_cell.angle_beta   90.00
_cell.angle_gamma   90.00
#
_symmetry.space_group_name_H-M   'P 1'
#
loop_
_entity.id
_entity.type
_entity.pdbx_description
1 polymer ?
#
loop_
_entity_poly.entity_id
_entity_poly.type
_entity_poly.pdbx_seq_one_letter_code
_entity_poly.pdbx_strand_id
1 'polypeptide(L)'
;MTEEGGVTTAVSPHQGEVESLVRDGRWDAAAVVLRERVREVPDDASALNDLGVVCHAKGAYEEAEAALDHAHAVEPENLEILHNLAQASFSLGMFERTLRLIDAARGLGGGAELEELAVRSRAALDRMTLYPRFVSIETASVCNARCHFCETPNVRRTPFMEEAVWRKIVDDNRTAGVEFRLNMDGEPTLHAQLPDIIAYIKTTTNCKVTFNTNAERLTPDLGRAILEAGVDGVRFSIDGFRKETFEKHRIGLNYNVVVANVLSFLNAREKSKHAAFVEIRMIRFPNNEGERDAFGLFWSSFPRVKVILTTPYYWPDIGHDGVARPCFRGEDDFELYYYTDGRATLCCMDWQEKAVLGDGRKYSTREIWNSPLARSWRKNLREGRRDLIPLCSGCNQDLDQDAEFELGSK
;
A
#
# COMPACT_ATOMS: atom_id res chain seq x y z
N MET A 1 64.74 17.94 4.46
CA MET A 1 64.21 18.88 3.44
C MET A 1 64.81 18.46 2.12
N THR A 2 64.10 17.97 1.12
CA THR A 2 62.66 17.83 0.84
C THR A 2 62.63 16.81 -0.30
N GLU A 3 61.99 15.66 -0.11
CA GLU A 3 61.70 14.75 -1.22
C GLU A 3 60.40 15.20 -1.88
N GLU A 4 60.47 15.33 -3.19
CA GLU A 4 59.43 15.79 -4.09
C GLU A 4 58.26 14.80 -4.10
N GLY A 5 57.05 15.34 -3.91
CA GLY A 5 55.82 14.58 -3.93
C GLY A 5 55.48 14.09 -5.33
N GLY A 6 55.57 12.78 -5.52
CA GLY A 6 54.93 12.09 -6.64
C GLY A 6 53.43 11.96 -6.39
N VAL A 7 52.62 12.56 -7.27
CA VAL A 7 51.22 12.18 -7.43
C VAL A 7 51.20 10.92 -8.26
N THR A 8 51.10 9.77 -7.60
CA THR A 8 50.71 8.52 -8.24
C THR A 8 49.20 8.36 -8.09
N THR A 9 48.46 8.54 -9.19
CA THR A 9 47.08 8.05 -9.29
C THR A 9 47.14 6.53 -9.20
N ALA A 10 46.98 5.99 -7.99
CA ALA A 10 46.79 4.57 -7.79
C ALA A 10 45.48 4.20 -8.49
N VAL A 11 45.59 3.51 -9.63
CA VAL A 11 44.45 2.84 -10.25
C VAL A 11 43.95 1.85 -9.21
N SER A 12 42.72 2.06 -8.75
CA SER A 12 42.10 1.21 -7.74
C SER A 12 42.09 -0.25 -8.24
N PRO A 13 42.59 -1.23 -7.48
CA PRO A 13 42.86 -2.58 -7.97
C PRO A 13 41.62 -3.34 -8.46
N HIS A 14 40.42 -2.93 -8.02
CA HIS A 14 39.16 -3.51 -8.45
C HIS A 14 38.72 -3.05 -9.84
N GLN A 15 39.16 -1.89 -10.33
CA GLN A 15 38.63 -1.29 -11.56
C GLN A 15 38.87 -2.20 -12.79
N GLY A 16 40.07 -2.76 -12.93
CA GLY A 16 40.39 -3.67 -14.04
C GLY A 16 39.69 -5.04 -13.96
N GLU A 17 39.51 -5.59 -12.76
CA GLU A 17 38.79 -6.86 -12.57
C GLU A 17 37.29 -6.69 -12.82
N VAL A 18 36.69 -5.65 -12.25
CA VAL A 18 35.28 -5.31 -12.42
C VAL A 18 34.97 -5.03 -13.89
N GLU A 19 35.79 -4.24 -14.59
CA GLU A 19 35.64 -3.99 -16.03
C GLU A 19 35.70 -5.28 -16.87
N SER A 20 36.58 -6.22 -16.53
CA SER A 20 36.64 -7.52 -17.20
C SER A 20 35.36 -8.32 -16.96
N LEU A 21 34.89 -8.39 -15.72
CA LEU A 21 33.70 -9.14 -15.36
C LEU A 21 32.43 -8.55 -16.00
N VAL A 22 32.31 -7.22 -16.03
CA VAL A 22 31.22 -6.49 -16.69
C VAL A 22 31.20 -6.77 -18.19
N ARG A 23 32.36 -6.72 -18.85
CA ARG A 23 32.50 -7.02 -20.29
C ARG A 23 32.09 -8.44 -20.64
N ASP A 24 32.36 -9.39 -19.74
CA ASP A 24 31.97 -10.79 -19.89
C ASP A 24 30.51 -11.07 -19.47
N GLY A 25 29.75 -10.03 -19.08
CA GLY A 25 28.36 -10.16 -18.61
C GLY A 25 28.23 -10.85 -17.25
N ARG A 26 29.32 -10.94 -16.48
CA ARG A 26 29.39 -11.61 -15.16
C ARG A 26 29.02 -10.64 -14.04
N TRP A 27 27.81 -10.09 -14.10
CA TRP A 27 27.31 -9.05 -13.20
C TRP A 27 27.36 -9.42 -11.71
N ASP A 28 26.99 -10.66 -11.36
CA ASP A 28 27.01 -11.09 -9.97
C ASP A 28 28.43 -11.19 -9.39
N ALA A 29 29.40 -11.60 -10.21
CA ALA A 29 30.80 -11.64 -9.80
C ALA A 29 31.36 -10.23 -9.61
N ALA A 30 31.05 -9.30 -10.53
CA ALA A 30 31.43 -7.90 -10.40
C ALA A 30 30.85 -7.27 -9.12
N ALA A 31 29.58 -7.55 -8.82
CA ALA A 31 28.94 -7.05 -7.59
C ALA A 31 29.60 -7.59 -6.32
N VAL A 32 30.09 -8.84 -6.31
CA VAL A 32 30.81 -9.41 -5.15
C VAL A 32 32.10 -8.62 -4.88
N VAL A 33 32.92 -8.39 -5.91
CA VAL A 33 34.17 -7.61 -5.79
C VAL A 33 33.89 -6.20 -5.27
N LEU A 34 32.87 -5.54 -5.81
CA LEU A 34 32.50 -4.17 -5.40
C LEU A 34 31.94 -4.11 -3.98
N ARG A 35 31.15 -5.11 -3.54
CA ARG A 35 30.69 -5.18 -2.14
C ARG A 35 31.83 -5.38 -1.16
N GLU A 36 32.83 -6.20 -1.51
CA GLU A 36 34.02 -6.36 -0.68
C GLU A 36 34.77 -5.04 -0.56
N ARG A 37 34.91 -4.30 -1.66
CA ARG A 37 35.50 -2.97 -1.65
C ARG A 37 34.74 -1.99 -0.76
N VAL A 38 33.43 -1.89 -0.91
CA VAL A 38 32.58 -1.01 -0.08
C VAL A 38 32.64 -1.43 1.38
N ARG A 39 32.84 -2.72 1.71
CA ARG A 39 33.06 -3.14 3.10
C ARG A 39 34.40 -2.67 3.66
N GLU A 40 35.45 -2.67 2.85
CA GLU A 40 36.78 -2.20 3.25
C GLU A 40 36.86 -0.67 3.34
N VAL A 41 36.19 0.02 2.41
CA VAL A 41 36.15 1.48 2.31
C VAL A 41 34.69 1.93 2.09
N PRO A 42 33.91 2.13 3.17
CA PRO A 42 32.48 2.42 3.09
C PRO A 42 32.10 3.67 2.29
N ASP A 43 32.94 4.70 2.33
CA ASP A 43 32.68 5.99 1.64
C ASP A 43 33.48 6.13 0.34
N ASP A 44 33.85 5.01 -0.30
CA ASP A 44 34.44 5.02 -1.65
C ASP A 44 33.34 5.30 -2.69
N ALA A 45 33.10 6.58 -2.98
CA ALA A 45 32.04 7.02 -3.90
C ALA A 45 32.14 6.37 -5.30
N SER A 46 33.35 6.11 -5.78
CA SER A 46 33.57 5.43 -7.07
C SER A 46 33.11 3.98 -7.00
N ALA A 47 33.52 3.23 -5.97
CA ALA A 47 33.12 1.83 -5.80
C ALA A 47 31.60 1.69 -5.55
N LEU A 48 31.00 2.64 -4.83
CA LEU A 48 29.56 2.72 -4.63
C LEU A 48 28.80 3.01 -5.94
N ASN A 49 29.31 3.94 -6.77
CA ASN A 49 28.75 4.23 -8.09
C ASN A 49 28.79 2.98 -9.00
N ASP A 50 29.95 2.32 -9.09
CA ASP A 50 30.13 1.10 -9.88
C ASP A 50 29.22 -0.03 -9.40
N LEU A 51 29.08 -0.20 -8.07
CA LEU A 51 28.16 -1.18 -7.48
C LEU A 51 26.72 -0.88 -7.89
N GLY A 52 26.33 0.38 -7.84
CA GLY A 52 25.06 0.89 -8.34
C GLY A 52 24.78 0.48 -9.78
N VAL A 53 25.71 0.79 -10.68
CA VAL A 53 25.60 0.48 -12.12
C VAL A 53 25.50 -1.03 -12.36
N VAL A 54 26.33 -1.84 -11.70
CA VAL A 54 26.32 -3.30 -11.83
C VAL A 54 25.01 -3.90 -11.30
N CYS A 55 24.52 -3.43 -10.16
CA CYS A 55 23.26 -3.88 -9.57
C CYS A 55 22.06 -3.49 -10.44
N HIS A 56 22.08 -2.30 -11.05
CA HIS A 56 21.05 -1.87 -11.98
C HIS A 56 20.99 -2.78 -13.22
N ALA A 57 22.16 -3.06 -13.83
CA ALA A 57 22.27 -3.87 -15.04
C ALA A 57 21.71 -5.30 -14.86
N LYS A 58 21.81 -5.87 -13.66
CA LYS A 58 21.27 -7.20 -13.35
C LYS A 58 19.83 -7.19 -12.78
N GLY A 59 19.20 -6.02 -12.70
CA GLY A 59 17.82 -5.87 -12.21
C GLY A 59 17.67 -5.84 -10.68
N ALA A 60 18.76 -5.72 -9.92
CA ALA A 60 18.73 -5.54 -8.47
C ALA A 60 18.58 -4.05 -8.12
N TYR A 61 17.43 -3.47 -8.44
CA TYR A 61 17.24 -2.02 -8.42
C TYR A 61 17.27 -1.42 -7.02
N GLU A 62 16.76 -2.10 -5.99
CA GLU A 62 16.78 -1.64 -4.60
C GLU A 62 18.22 -1.53 -4.07
N GLU A 63 19.06 -2.52 -4.41
CA GLU A 63 20.48 -2.49 -4.03
C GLU A 63 21.24 -1.42 -4.82
N ALA A 64 20.91 -1.23 -6.10
CA ALA A 64 21.49 -0.19 -6.91
C ALA A 64 21.19 1.21 -6.35
N GLU A 65 19.93 1.47 -5.98
CA GLU A 65 19.52 2.76 -5.43
C GLU A 65 20.21 3.05 -4.09
N ALA A 66 20.29 2.06 -3.19
CA ALA A 66 20.96 2.23 -1.90
C ALA A 66 22.46 2.56 -2.05
N ALA A 67 23.17 1.88 -2.96
CA ALA A 67 24.58 2.15 -3.21
C ALA A 67 24.80 3.54 -3.83
N LEU A 68 23.94 3.94 -4.78
CA LEU A 68 24.02 5.23 -5.46
C LEU A 68 23.61 6.41 -4.56
N ASP A 69 22.64 6.22 -3.67
CA ASP A 69 22.25 7.23 -2.69
C ASP A 69 23.38 7.47 -1.68
N HIS A 70 24.07 6.42 -1.24
CA HIS A 70 25.28 6.55 -0.43
C HIS A 70 26.39 7.25 -1.22
N ALA A 71 26.64 6.88 -2.48
CA ALA A 71 27.62 7.57 -3.33
C ALA A 71 27.31 9.08 -3.45
N HIS A 72 26.03 9.43 -3.63
CA HIS A 72 25.56 10.82 -3.72
C HIS A 72 25.71 11.57 -2.41
N ALA A 73 25.54 10.90 -1.26
CA ALA A 73 25.79 11.51 0.04
C ALA A 73 27.27 11.86 0.27
N VAL A 74 28.19 11.06 -0.30
CA VAL A 74 29.63 11.31 -0.25
C VAL A 74 30.04 12.41 -1.25
N GLU A 75 29.51 12.36 -2.48
CA GLU A 75 29.79 13.35 -3.54
C GLU A 75 28.49 13.96 -4.12
N PRO A 76 27.92 14.98 -3.46
CA PRO A 76 26.61 15.53 -3.84
C PRO A 76 26.57 16.24 -5.19
N GLU A 77 27.72 16.72 -5.67
CA GLU A 77 27.82 17.50 -6.91
C GLU A 77 28.32 16.67 -8.12
N ASN A 78 28.45 15.35 -7.96
CA ASN A 78 28.91 14.47 -9.03
C ASN A 78 27.76 14.14 -10.01
N LEU A 79 27.86 14.66 -11.23
CA LEU A 79 26.85 14.50 -12.29
C LEU A 79 26.64 13.05 -12.72
N GLU A 80 27.68 12.21 -12.71
CA GLU A 80 27.59 10.80 -13.10
C GLU A 80 26.76 10.01 -12.07
N ILE A 81 27.03 10.23 -10.79
CA ILE A 81 26.29 9.60 -9.69
C ILE A 81 24.82 10.05 -9.73
N LEU A 82 24.55 11.34 -9.93
CA LEU A 82 23.19 11.86 -10.06
C LEU A 82 22.44 11.22 -11.23
N HIS A 83 23.09 11.06 -12.38
CA HIS A 83 22.53 10.37 -13.54
C HIS A 83 22.18 8.92 -13.21
N ASN A 84 23.14 8.16 -12.66
CA ASN A 84 22.94 6.75 -12.32
C ASN A 84 21.85 6.56 -11.25
N LEU A 85 21.82 7.41 -10.23
CA LEU A 85 20.81 7.39 -9.17
C LEU A 85 19.41 7.72 -9.72
N ALA A 86 19.29 8.67 -10.66
CA ALA A 86 18.03 8.99 -11.31
C ALA A 86 17.46 7.79 -12.09
N GLN A 87 18.34 7.04 -12.78
CA GLN A 87 17.99 5.82 -13.51
C GLN A 87 17.57 4.68 -12.59
N ALA A 88 18.26 4.48 -11.46
CA ALA A 88 17.88 3.48 -10.46
C ALA A 88 16.55 3.82 -9.79
N SER A 89 16.37 5.08 -9.38
CA SER A 89 15.10 5.58 -8.84
C SER A 89 13.95 5.40 -9.83
N PHE A 90 14.19 5.63 -11.12
CA PHE A 90 13.19 5.45 -12.17
C PHE A 90 12.77 3.97 -12.31
N SER A 91 13.74 3.05 -12.31
CA SER A 91 13.45 1.61 -12.39
C SER A 91 12.64 1.08 -11.21
N LEU A 92 12.76 1.72 -10.04
CA LEU A 92 11.94 1.45 -8.84
C LEU A 92 10.56 2.12 -8.87
N GLY A 93 10.25 2.91 -9.89
CA GLY A 93 9.01 3.69 -9.97
C GLY A 93 8.97 4.92 -9.05
N MET A 94 10.12 5.35 -8.52
CA MET A 94 10.25 6.54 -7.65
C MET A 94 10.31 7.83 -8.48
N PHE A 95 9.32 8.06 -9.33
CA PHE A 95 9.37 9.10 -10.36
C PHE A 95 9.52 10.54 -9.82
N GLU A 96 8.95 10.86 -8.66
CA GLU A 96 9.16 12.17 -8.02
C GLU A 96 10.62 12.37 -7.59
N ARG A 97 11.24 11.31 -7.04
CA ARG A 97 12.66 11.31 -6.67
C ARG A 97 13.54 11.44 -7.90
N THR A 98 13.23 10.71 -8.97
CA THR A 98 13.89 10.87 -10.28
C THR A 98 13.86 12.32 -10.76
N LEU A 99 12.70 13.00 -10.71
CA LEU A 99 12.61 14.40 -11.13
C LEU A 99 13.43 15.35 -10.26
N ARG A 100 13.45 15.16 -8.94
CA ARG A 100 14.29 15.95 -8.02
C ARG A 100 15.78 15.80 -8.31
N LEU A 101 16.23 14.58 -8.62
CA LEU A 101 17.63 14.30 -8.98
C LEU A 101 18.00 14.96 -10.32
N ILE A 102 17.09 14.95 -11.29
CA ILE A 102 17.27 15.64 -12.57
C ILE A 102 17.37 17.16 -12.38
N ASP A 103 16.53 17.73 -11.50
CA ASP A 103 16.59 19.16 -11.18
C ASP A 103 17.89 19.54 -10.44
N ALA A 104 18.41 18.67 -9.56
CA ALA A 104 19.72 18.84 -8.95
C ALA A 104 20.84 18.83 -10.00
N ALA A 105 20.83 17.86 -10.93
CA ALA A 105 21.81 17.79 -12.03
C ALA A 105 21.77 19.04 -12.93
N ARG A 106 20.57 19.57 -13.22
CA ARG A 106 20.39 20.84 -13.95
C ARG A 106 21.00 22.03 -13.21
N GLY A 107 20.87 22.07 -11.89
CA GLY A 107 21.49 23.09 -11.04
C GLY A 107 23.02 23.14 -11.15
N LEU A 108 23.63 22.01 -11.51
CA LEU A 108 25.08 21.84 -11.70
C LEU A 108 25.53 21.95 -13.17
N GLY A 109 24.61 22.28 -14.09
CA GLY A 109 24.90 22.42 -15.51
C GLY A 109 24.84 21.12 -16.33
N GLY A 110 24.36 20.02 -15.75
CA GLY A 110 24.09 18.74 -16.44
C GLY A 110 22.60 18.51 -16.72
N GLY A 111 22.21 17.24 -16.91
CA GLY A 111 20.82 16.80 -16.97
C GLY A 111 20.12 16.94 -18.32
N ALA A 112 20.81 17.40 -19.38
CA ALA A 112 20.27 17.40 -20.74
C ALA A 112 20.06 15.97 -21.26
N GLU A 113 20.98 15.08 -20.92
CA GLU A 113 20.95 13.63 -21.14
C GLU A 113 19.81 12.92 -20.41
N LEU A 114 19.24 13.55 -19.36
CA LEU A 114 18.13 13.01 -18.57
C LEU A 114 16.76 13.50 -19.05
N GLU A 115 16.66 14.33 -20.10
CA GLU A 115 15.37 14.93 -20.49
C GLU A 115 14.33 13.89 -20.91
N GLU A 116 14.74 12.84 -21.62
CA GLU A 116 13.83 11.73 -21.96
C GLU A 116 13.32 11.03 -20.69
N LEU A 117 14.21 10.80 -19.72
CA LEU A 117 13.85 10.21 -18.44
C LEU A 117 12.89 11.14 -17.66
N ALA A 118 13.09 12.44 -17.72
CA ALA A 118 12.23 13.44 -17.10
C ALA A 118 10.82 13.43 -17.73
N VAL A 119 10.73 13.38 -19.06
CA VAL A 119 9.45 13.25 -19.78
C VAL A 119 8.74 11.96 -19.42
N ARG A 120 9.46 10.83 -19.40
CA ARG A 120 8.90 9.53 -19.01
C ARG A 120 8.44 9.52 -17.55
N SER A 121 9.20 10.14 -16.65
CA SER A 121 8.85 10.27 -15.22
C SER A 121 7.62 11.14 -15.02
N ARG A 122 7.53 12.29 -15.71
CA ARG A 122 6.33 13.14 -15.69
C ARG A 122 5.12 12.42 -16.25
N ALA A 123 5.26 11.73 -17.38
CA ALA A 123 4.16 10.95 -17.96
C ALA A 123 3.72 9.79 -17.04
N ALA A 124 4.65 9.16 -16.33
CA ALA A 124 4.35 8.13 -15.34
C ALA A 124 3.63 8.71 -14.13
N LEU A 125 4.09 9.84 -13.59
CA LEU A 125 3.39 10.57 -12.51
C LEU A 125 2.02 11.05 -12.94
N ASP A 126 1.89 11.64 -14.12
CA ASP A 126 0.60 12.06 -14.66
C ASP A 126 -0.35 10.86 -14.74
N ARG A 127 0.11 9.71 -15.26
CA ARG A 127 -0.72 8.49 -15.29
C ARG A 127 -1.07 7.97 -13.90
N MET A 128 -0.12 7.99 -12.96
CA MET A 128 -0.32 7.54 -11.57
C MET A 128 -1.23 8.46 -10.78
N THR A 129 -1.25 9.76 -11.08
CA THR A 129 -2.07 10.75 -10.36
C THR A 129 -3.48 10.91 -10.96
N LEU A 130 -3.73 10.38 -12.16
CA LEU A 130 -5.05 10.46 -12.80
C LEU A 130 -6.10 9.57 -12.12
N TYR A 131 -5.69 8.48 -11.49
CA TYR A 131 -6.56 7.56 -10.76
C TYR A 131 -5.94 7.19 -9.40
N PRO A 132 -6.75 6.88 -8.38
CA PRO A 132 -6.22 6.26 -7.17
C PRO A 132 -5.78 4.82 -7.48
N ARG A 133 -4.80 4.29 -6.73
CA ARG A 133 -4.38 2.87 -6.77
C ARG A 133 -5.48 1.97 -6.24
N PHE A 134 -6.21 2.42 -5.23
CA PHE A 134 -7.31 1.68 -4.62
C PHE A 134 -8.64 2.42 -4.81
N VAL A 135 -9.68 1.68 -5.19
CA VAL A 135 -11.07 2.14 -5.18
C VAL A 135 -11.85 1.30 -4.19
N SER A 136 -12.20 1.91 -3.06
CA SER A 136 -13.03 1.29 -2.04
C SER A 136 -14.51 1.52 -2.32
N ILE A 137 -15.31 0.45 -2.32
CA ILE A 137 -16.77 0.51 -2.48
C ILE A 137 -17.41 -0.06 -1.22
N GLU A 138 -18.13 0.79 -0.48
CA GLU A 138 -18.97 0.36 0.63
C GLU A 138 -20.19 -0.41 0.08
N THR A 139 -20.09 -1.73 0.06
CA THR A 139 -21.19 -2.60 -0.39
C THR A 139 -22.37 -2.59 0.59
N ALA A 140 -22.07 -2.57 1.89
CA ALA A 140 -23.06 -2.47 2.95
C ALA A 140 -22.59 -1.47 4.01
N SER A 141 -23.49 -0.61 4.48
CA SER A 141 -23.25 0.29 5.63
C SER A 141 -23.76 -0.30 6.95
N VAL A 142 -24.40 -1.46 6.89
CA VAL A 142 -24.92 -2.19 8.04
C VAL A 142 -23.98 -3.32 8.46
N CYS A 143 -23.98 -3.66 9.74
CA CYS A 143 -23.19 -4.75 10.30
C CYS A 143 -24.01 -5.53 11.33
N ASN A 144 -23.80 -6.85 11.38
CA ASN A 144 -24.37 -7.75 12.38
C ASN A 144 -23.63 -7.71 13.73
N ALA A 145 -22.48 -7.03 13.81
CA ALA A 145 -21.72 -6.80 15.03
C ALA A 145 -21.99 -5.41 15.63
N ARG A 146 -21.64 -5.23 16.91
CA ARG A 146 -21.64 -3.96 17.65
C ARG A 146 -20.34 -3.78 18.43
N CYS A 147 -19.21 -3.98 17.76
CA CYS A 147 -17.89 -3.90 18.38
C CYS A 147 -17.71 -2.58 19.15
N HIS A 148 -17.17 -2.64 20.37
CA HIS A 148 -17.09 -1.47 21.26
C HIS A 148 -16.15 -0.35 20.75
N PHE A 149 -15.31 -0.66 19.77
CA PHE A 149 -14.35 0.24 19.14
C PHE A 149 -14.79 0.75 17.76
N CYS A 150 -16.04 0.50 17.36
CA CYS A 150 -16.50 0.70 15.98
C CYS A 150 -17.72 1.62 15.91
N GLU A 151 -17.70 2.57 14.97
CA GLU A 151 -18.77 3.56 14.79
C GLU A 151 -19.91 3.11 13.87
N THR A 152 -19.84 1.92 13.27
CA THR A 152 -20.91 1.40 12.39
C THR A 152 -22.31 1.46 12.98
N PRO A 153 -22.55 1.21 14.29
CA PRO A 153 -23.87 1.39 14.91
C PRO A 153 -24.42 2.83 14.83
N ASN A 154 -23.54 3.83 14.67
CA ASN A 154 -23.86 5.24 14.56
C ASN A 154 -23.95 5.74 13.11
N VAL A 155 -23.49 4.95 12.13
CA VAL A 155 -23.61 5.26 10.70
C VAL A 155 -25.08 5.33 10.28
N ARG A 156 -25.43 6.33 9.48
CA ARG A 156 -26.78 6.57 8.95
C ARG A 156 -26.71 6.77 7.44
N ARG A 157 -26.64 5.66 6.70
CA ARG A 157 -26.63 5.65 5.22
C ARG A 157 -27.61 4.60 4.70
N THR A 158 -27.82 4.59 3.38
CA THR A 158 -28.56 3.52 2.71
C THR A 158 -27.90 2.17 2.98
N PRO A 159 -28.61 1.13 3.44
CA PRO A 159 -27.97 -0.10 3.92
C PRO A 159 -27.08 -0.82 2.92
N PHE A 160 -27.43 -0.76 1.63
CA PHE A 160 -26.72 -1.45 0.54
C PHE A 160 -26.59 -0.52 -0.66
N MET A 161 -25.46 -0.61 -1.36
CA MET A 161 -25.26 0.16 -2.58
C MET A 161 -26.12 -0.39 -3.72
N GLU A 162 -26.83 0.49 -4.41
CA GLU A 162 -27.64 0.10 -5.58
C GLU A 162 -26.77 -0.37 -6.75
N GLU A 163 -27.29 -1.34 -7.50
CA GLU A 163 -26.60 -1.95 -8.63
C GLU A 163 -26.16 -0.97 -9.71
N ALA A 164 -27.01 -0.02 -10.06
CA ALA A 164 -26.66 1.01 -11.03
C ALA A 164 -25.45 1.85 -10.57
N VAL A 165 -25.28 2.03 -9.26
CA VAL A 165 -24.22 2.86 -8.69
C VAL A 165 -22.89 2.11 -8.68
N TRP A 166 -22.83 0.89 -8.12
CA TRP A 166 -21.58 0.14 -8.10
C TRP A 166 -21.13 -0.25 -9.51
N ARG A 167 -22.05 -0.58 -10.44
CA ARG A 167 -21.68 -0.86 -11.84
C ARG A 167 -21.02 0.33 -12.50
N LYS A 168 -21.61 1.53 -12.34
CA LYS A 168 -21.02 2.75 -12.89
C LYS A 168 -19.63 3.00 -12.33
N ILE A 169 -19.44 2.87 -11.01
CA ILE A 169 -18.12 3.06 -10.37
C ILE A 169 -17.09 2.06 -10.93
N VAL A 170 -17.47 0.80 -11.13
CA VAL A 170 -16.59 -0.20 -11.76
C VAL A 170 -16.27 0.17 -13.21
N ASP A 171 -17.29 0.58 -13.97
CA ASP A 171 -17.16 0.94 -15.38
C ASP A 171 -16.23 2.15 -15.59
N ASP A 172 -16.28 3.13 -14.69
CA ASP A 172 -15.41 4.31 -14.69
C ASP A 172 -13.91 3.97 -14.53
N ASN A 173 -13.59 2.75 -14.07
CA ASN A 173 -12.22 2.31 -13.76
C ASN A 173 -11.73 1.13 -14.63
N ARG A 174 -12.46 0.74 -15.69
CA ARG A 174 -12.14 -0.45 -16.53
C ARG A 174 -10.70 -0.51 -17.03
N THR A 175 -10.12 0.64 -17.37
CA THR A 175 -8.76 0.75 -17.92
C THR A 175 -7.79 1.42 -16.94
N ALA A 176 -8.22 1.70 -15.71
CA ALA A 176 -7.44 2.45 -14.74
C ALA A 176 -6.41 1.58 -13.99
N GLY A 177 -6.58 0.26 -14.02
CA GLY A 177 -5.65 -0.66 -13.34
C GLY A 177 -5.70 -0.57 -11.81
N VAL A 178 -6.80 -0.04 -11.25
CA VAL A 178 -7.00 0.06 -9.80
C VAL A 178 -7.16 -1.32 -9.16
N GLU A 179 -6.98 -1.40 -7.85
CA GLU A 179 -7.47 -2.51 -7.04
C GLU A 179 -8.78 -2.11 -6.34
N PHE A 180 -9.81 -2.93 -6.48
CA PHE A 180 -11.08 -2.73 -5.79
C PHE A 180 -11.05 -3.34 -4.40
N ARG A 181 -11.53 -2.57 -3.43
CA ARG A 181 -11.72 -3.02 -2.04
C ARG A 181 -13.18 -2.88 -1.67
N LEU A 182 -13.86 -3.98 -1.38
CA LEU A 182 -15.30 -3.96 -1.10
C LEU A 182 -15.58 -3.68 0.39
N ASN A 183 -15.01 -2.60 0.93
CA ASN A 183 -14.95 -2.30 2.36
C ASN A 183 -15.29 -0.84 2.68
N MET A 184 -15.94 -0.61 3.82
CA MET A 184 -15.91 0.66 4.56
C MET A 184 -16.32 0.42 6.01
N ASP A 185 -17.51 0.86 6.44
CA ASP A 185 -17.98 0.73 7.83
C ASP A 185 -18.74 -0.58 8.08
N GLY A 186 -19.52 -1.08 7.11
CA GLY A 186 -20.40 -2.25 7.30
C GLY A 186 -19.74 -3.61 7.08
N GLU A 187 -20.58 -4.65 7.01
CA GLU A 187 -20.19 -6.04 6.76
C GLU A 187 -20.55 -6.46 5.33
N PRO A 188 -19.56 -6.63 4.42
CA PRO A 188 -19.82 -6.94 3.01
C PRO A 188 -20.62 -8.23 2.80
N THR A 189 -20.44 -9.24 3.65
CA THR A 189 -21.15 -10.53 3.52
C THR A 189 -22.65 -10.45 3.79
N LEU A 190 -23.17 -9.29 4.22
CA LEU A 190 -24.60 -9.02 4.30
C LEU A 190 -25.21 -8.59 2.96
N HIS A 191 -24.40 -8.15 1.99
CA HIS A 191 -24.91 -7.76 0.68
C HIS A 191 -25.13 -9.00 -0.21
N ALA A 192 -26.38 -9.25 -0.58
CA ALA A 192 -26.75 -10.41 -1.40
C ALA A 192 -26.04 -10.50 -2.76
N GLN A 193 -25.62 -9.35 -3.34
CA GLN A 193 -24.93 -9.29 -4.63
C GLN A 193 -23.40 -9.29 -4.50
N LEU A 194 -22.83 -9.55 -3.32
CA LEU A 194 -21.37 -9.55 -3.15
C LEU A 194 -20.64 -10.44 -4.19
N PRO A 195 -21.06 -11.70 -4.45
CA PRO A 195 -20.44 -12.50 -5.52
C PRO A 195 -20.61 -11.89 -6.91
N ASP A 196 -21.78 -11.29 -7.20
CA ASP A 196 -22.05 -10.67 -8.50
C ASP A 196 -21.19 -9.42 -8.74
N ILE A 197 -20.96 -8.62 -7.68
CA ILE A 197 -20.07 -7.46 -7.73
C ILE A 197 -18.64 -7.91 -8.04
N ILE A 198 -18.15 -8.94 -7.34
CA ILE A 198 -16.81 -9.51 -7.57
C ILE A 198 -16.72 -10.01 -9.02
N ALA A 199 -17.67 -10.85 -9.45
CA ALA A 199 -17.68 -11.40 -10.80
C ALA A 199 -17.75 -10.31 -11.87
N TYR A 200 -18.53 -9.25 -11.65
CA TYR A 200 -18.61 -8.13 -12.59
C TYR A 200 -17.26 -7.42 -12.71
N ILE A 201 -16.59 -7.12 -11.60
CA ILE A 201 -15.25 -6.53 -11.64
C ILE A 201 -14.28 -7.43 -12.40
N LYS A 202 -14.23 -8.73 -12.07
CA LYS A 202 -13.29 -9.68 -12.72
C LYS A 202 -13.57 -9.91 -14.20
N THR A 203 -14.81 -9.75 -14.66
CA THR A 203 -15.20 -9.96 -16.07
C THR A 203 -15.12 -8.71 -16.92
N THR A 204 -15.20 -7.53 -16.32
CA THR A 204 -15.17 -6.24 -17.04
C THR A 204 -13.86 -5.50 -16.93
N THR A 205 -12.98 -5.92 -16.01
CA THR A 205 -11.69 -5.30 -15.74
C THR A 205 -10.61 -6.37 -15.52
N ASN A 206 -9.34 -5.97 -15.58
CA ASN A 206 -8.21 -6.81 -15.12
C ASN A 206 -7.83 -6.50 -13.65
N CYS A 207 -8.73 -5.86 -12.90
CA CYS A 207 -8.45 -5.38 -11.56
C CYS A 207 -8.48 -6.51 -10.52
N LYS A 208 -7.73 -6.31 -9.45
CA LYS A 208 -7.83 -7.15 -8.25
C LYS A 208 -9.05 -6.74 -7.42
N VAL A 209 -9.62 -7.70 -6.69
CA VAL A 209 -10.73 -7.50 -5.76
C VAL A 209 -10.39 -8.09 -4.41
N THR A 210 -10.45 -7.27 -3.37
CA THR A 210 -10.25 -7.71 -1.99
C THR A 210 -11.37 -7.20 -1.08
N PHE A 211 -11.62 -7.89 0.03
CA PHE A 211 -12.54 -7.38 1.05
C PHE A 211 -12.22 -7.94 2.45
N ASN A 212 -12.78 -7.28 3.45
CA ASN A 212 -12.63 -7.56 4.86
C ASN A 212 -13.97 -8.06 5.39
N THR A 213 -13.97 -9.07 6.25
CA THR A 213 -15.22 -9.60 6.81
C THR A 213 -15.02 -10.11 8.24
N ASN A 214 -16.07 -9.97 9.04
CA ASN A 214 -16.20 -10.61 10.35
C ASN A 214 -16.52 -12.12 10.25
N ALA A 215 -16.80 -12.62 9.04
CA ALA A 215 -17.04 -14.00 8.65
C ALA A 215 -18.26 -14.70 9.26
N GLU A 216 -19.02 -14.09 10.16
CA GLU A 216 -20.16 -14.79 10.80
C GLU A 216 -21.23 -15.17 9.77
N ARG A 217 -21.43 -14.35 8.73
CA ARG A 217 -22.39 -14.59 7.65
C ARG A 217 -21.76 -15.22 6.40
N LEU A 218 -20.48 -15.56 6.45
CA LEU A 218 -19.78 -16.27 5.38
C LEU A 218 -20.12 -17.77 5.38
N THR A 219 -21.34 -18.11 4.99
CA THR A 219 -21.77 -19.50 4.86
C THR A 219 -20.87 -20.27 3.87
N PRO A 220 -20.77 -21.60 3.97
CA PRO A 220 -19.99 -22.40 3.03
C PRO A 220 -20.37 -22.18 1.55
N ASP A 221 -21.64 -21.92 1.27
CA ASP A 221 -22.14 -21.68 -0.09
C ASP A 221 -21.71 -20.29 -0.59
N LEU A 222 -21.86 -19.26 0.26
CA LEU A 222 -21.38 -17.91 -0.06
C LEU A 222 -19.86 -17.89 -0.26
N GLY A 223 -19.10 -18.60 0.58
CA GLY A 223 -17.65 -18.71 0.46
C GLY A 223 -17.22 -19.33 -0.87
N ARG A 224 -17.92 -20.37 -1.35
CA ARG A 224 -17.66 -20.96 -2.67
C ARG A 224 -18.02 -20.00 -3.81
N ALA A 225 -19.19 -19.35 -3.73
CA ALA A 225 -19.60 -18.37 -4.74
C ALA A 225 -18.60 -17.21 -4.88
N ILE A 226 -18.04 -16.73 -3.77
CA ILE A 226 -17.00 -15.69 -3.74
C ILE A 226 -15.69 -16.16 -4.40
N LEU A 227 -15.27 -17.40 -4.13
CA LEU A 227 -14.08 -17.99 -4.75
C LEU A 227 -14.27 -18.22 -6.26
N GLU A 228 -15.46 -18.68 -6.66
CA GLU A 228 -15.84 -18.89 -8.07
C GLU A 228 -15.93 -17.57 -8.84
N ALA A 229 -16.41 -16.50 -8.18
CA ALA A 229 -16.41 -15.15 -8.72
C ALA A 229 -15.00 -14.57 -8.94
N GLY A 230 -13.97 -15.16 -8.31
CA GLY A 230 -12.57 -14.83 -8.54
C GLY A 230 -12.00 -13.74 -7.62
N VAL A 231 -12.38 -13.73 -6.33
CA VAL A 231 -11.81 -12.82 -5.34
C VAL A 231 -10.30 -13.03 -5.18
N ASP A 232 -9.52 -11.96 -5.25
CA ASP A 232 -8.06 -12.05 -5.14
C ASP A 232 -7.59 -12.15 -3.68
N GLY A 233 -8.32 -11.56 -2.73
CA GLY A 233 -7.96 -11.64 -1.31
C GLY A 233 -9.09 -11.38 -0.32
N VAL A 234 -9.02 -12.05 0.83
CA VAL A 234 -10.00 -11.89 1.93
C VAL A 234 -9.28 -11.72 3.25
N ARG A 235 -9.62 -10.65 3.98
CA ARG A 235 -9.12 -10.37 5.33
C ARG A 235 -10.19 -10.69 6.36
N PHE A 236 -9.94 -11.70 7.18
CA PHE A 236 -10.80 -12.09 8.29
C PHE A 236 -10.45 -11.33 9.55
N SER A 237 -11.50 -10.82 10.20
CA SER A 237 -11.40 -9.98 11.38
C SER A 237 -11.68 -10.79 12.65
N ILE A 238 -10.62 -11.27 13.31
CA ILE A 238 -10.70 -12.16 14.49
C ILE A 238 -9.88 -11.57 15.65
N ASP A 239 -10.53 -10.82 16.54
CA ASP A 239 -9.85 -10.08 17.62
C ASP A 239 -9.72 -10.86 18.94
N GLY A 240 -9.39 -12.14 18.85
CA GLY A 240 -9.17 -13.03 19.99
C GLY A 240 -9.03 -14.49 19.56
N PHE A 241 -8.15 -15.23 20.22
CA PHE A 241 -8.00 -16.67 20.02
C PHE A 241 -8.97 -17.46 20.89
N ARG A 242 -9.38 -16.92 22.05
CA ARG A 242 -10.40 -17.54 22.89
C ARG A 242 -11.77 -16.94 22.61
N LYS A 243 -12.80 -17.77 22.74
CA LYS A 243 -14.20 -17.37 22.59
C LYS A 243 -14.56 -16.17 23.46
N GLU A 244 -14.22 -16.23 24.74
CA GLU A 244 -14.57 -15.19 25.72
C GLU A 244 -13.91 -13.85 25.39
N THR A 245 -12.70 -13.89 24.84
CA THR A 245 -11.95 -12.70 24.42
C THR A 245 -12.55 -12.12 23.14
N PHE A 246 -12.77 -12.96 22.12
CA PHE A 246 -13.35 -12.55 20.84
C PHE A 246 -14.74 -11.93 21.02
N GLU A 247 -15.66 -12.59 21.71
CA GLU A 247 -17.06 -12.14 21.84
C GLU A 247 -17.20 -10.86 22.68
N LYS A 248 -16.22 -10.55 23.54
CA LYS A 248 -16.13 -9.24 24.24
C LYS A 248 -15.78 -8.09 23.30
N HIS A 249 -14.91 -8.33 22.33
CA HIS A 249 -14.50 -7.31 21.34
C HIS A 249 -15.51 -7.19 20.20
N ARG A 250 -15.91 -8.32 19.64
CA ARG A 250 -16.78 -8.47 18.46
C ARG A 250 -18.22 -8.77 18.89
N ILE A 251 -18.80 -7.84 19.66
CA ILE A 251 -20.11 -8.01 20.31
C ILE A 251 -21.19 -8.35 19.27
N GLY A 252 -21.98 -9.38 19.56
CA GLY A 252 -23.06 -9.86 18.69
C GLY A 252 -22.64 -11.00 17.76
N LEU A 253 -21.34 -11.28 17.64
CA LEU A 253 -20.84 -12.41 16.85
C LEU A 253 -20.61 -13.65 17.71
N ASN A 254 -20.72 -14.83 17.10
CA ASN A 254 -20.39 -16.11 17.71
C ASN A 254 -19.01 -16.62 17.25
N TYR A 255 -18.08 -16.78 18.20
CA TYR A 255 -16.70 -17.19 17.89
C TYR A 255 -16.62 -18.52 17.12
N ASN A 256 -17.38 -19.52 17.54
CA ASN A 256 -17.33 -20.86 16.94
C ASN A 256 -17.85 -20.85 15.50
N VAL A 257 -18.90 -20.06 15.22
CA VAL A 257 -19.44 -19.89 13.86
C VAL A 257 -18.41 -19.20 12.97
N VAL A 258 -17.80 -18.11 13.46
CA VAL A 258 -16.76 -17.37 12.72
C VAL A 258 -15.59 -18.27 12.36
N VAL A 259 -15.02 -18.98 13.34
CA VAL A 259 -13.90 -19.91 13.09
C VAL A 259 -14.30 -21.03 12.12
N ALA A 260 -15.48 -21.63 12.29
CA ALA A 260 -15.96 -22.68 11.40
C ALA A 260 -16.12 -22.18 9.95
N ASN A 261 -16.66 -20.97 9.76
CA ASN A 261 -16.83 -20.37 8.44
C ASN A 261 -15.48 -20.08 7.78
N VAL A 262 -14.50 -19.54 8.52
CA VAL A 262 -13.14 -19.30 8.00
C VAL A 262 -12.46 -20.61 7.61
N LEU A 263 -12.53 -21.65 8.45
CA LEU A 263 -11.97 -22.96 8.13
C LEU A 263 -12.65 -23.59 6.90
N SER A 264 -13.98 -23.44 6.78
CA SER A 264 -14.72 -23.89 5.60
C SER A 264 -14.26 -23.15 4.33
N PHE A 265 -14.06 -21.84 4.41
CA PHE A 265 -13.54 -21.04 3.30
C PHE A 265 -12.13 -21.47 2.88
N LEU A 266 -11.21 -21.64 3.85
CA LEU A 266 -9.84 -22.11 3.58
C LEU A 266 -9.82 -23.47 2.90
N ASN A 267 -10.64 -24.42 3.39
CA ASN A 267 -10.77 -25.74 2.78
C ASN A 267 -11.38 -25.69 1.36
N ALA A 268 -12.36 -24.81 1.13
CA ALA A 268 -12.91 -24.60 -0.21
C ALA A 268 -11.87 -23.99 -1.17
N ARG A 269 -11.06 -23.04 -0.68
CA ARG A 269 -9.98 -22.41 -1.45
C ARG A 269 -8.92 -23.43 -1.86
N GLU A 270 -8.47 -24.32 -0.98
CA GLU A 270 -7.47 -25.35 -1.34
C GLU A 270 -7.98 -26.34 -2.39
N LYS A 271 -9.31 -26.49 -2.52
CA LYS A 271 -9.95 -27.31 -3.56
C LYS A 271 -10.26 -26.52 -4.83
N SER A 272 -10.13 -25.19 -4.78
CA SER A 272 -10.35 -24.29 -5.90
C SER A 272 -9.07 -24.16 -6.74
N LYS A 273 -9.25 -23.83 -8.03
CA LYS A 273 -8.15 -23.38 -8.90
C LYS A 273 -7.74 -21.94 -8.60
N HIS A 274 -8.57 -21.20 -7.87
CA HIS A 274 -8.35 -19.81 -7.54
C HIS A 274 -7.54 -19.67 -6.24
N ALA A 275 -6.42 -18.95 -6.30
CA ALA A 275 -5.47 -18.84 -5.20
C ALA A 275 -5.62 -17.51 -4.44
N ALA A 276 -6.81 -17.26 -3.88
CA ALA A 276 -7.06 -16.06 -3.09
C ALA A 276 -6.11 -15.99 -1.87
N PHE A 277 -5.41 -14.86 -1.69
CA PHE A 277 -4.63 -14.68 -0.47
C PHE A 277 -5.57 -14.47 0.71
N VAL A 278 -5.18 -14.95 1.89
CA VAL A 278 -5.98 -14.78 3.09
C VAL A 278 -5.15 -14.11 4.16
N GLU A 279 -5.74 -13.10 4.78
CA GLU A 279 -5.18 -12.44 5.96
C GLU A 279 -6.09 -12.69 7.16
N ILE A 280 -5.51 -13.10 8.28
CA ILE A 280 -6.20 -13.13 9.57
C ILE A 280 -5.69 -11.97 10.40
N ARG A 281 -6.57 -11.00 10.67
CA ARG A 281 -6.24 -9.79 11.43
C ARG A 281 -6.75 -9.87 12.86
N MET A 282 -5.89 -9.54 13.82
CA MET A 282 -6.25 -9.27 15.22
C MET A 282 -5.88 -7.83 15.59
N ILE A 283 -6.86 -7.06 16.07
CA ILE A 283 -6.59 -5.82 16.79
C ILE A 283 -6.07 -6.15 18.18
N ARG A 284 -4.96 -5.53 18.55
CA ARG A 284 -4.28 -5.69 19.82
C ARG A 284 -4.97 -4.93 20.94
N PHE A 285 -5.43 -5.66 21.95
CA PHE A 285 -6.00 -5.10 23.17
C PHE A 285 -5.30 -5.72 24.39
N PRO A 286 -5.19 -5.01 25.52
CA PRO A 286 -4.51 -5.51 26.71
C PRO A 286 -4.97 -6.91 27.17
N ASN A 287 -6.25 -7.23 26.99
CA ASN A 287 -6.85 -8.50 27.37
C ASN A 287 -6.70 -9.63 26.34
N ASN A 288 -6.16 -9.37 25.14
CA ASN A 288 -5.88 -10.40 24.13
C ASN A 288 -4.38 -10.55 23.80
N GLU A 289 -3.49 -9.72 24.35
CA GLU A 289 -2.03 -9.84 24.14
C GLU A 289 -1.49 -11.23 24.50
N GLY A 290 -1.97 -11.83 25.60
CA GLY A 290 -1.57 -13.18 26.01
C GLY A 290 -2.04 -14.31 25.09
N GLU A 291 -2.83 -14.02 24.06
CA GLU A 291 -3.31 -14.97 23.06
C GLU A 291 -2.54 -14.90 21.74
N ARG A 292 -1.71 -13.87 21.56
CA ARG A 292 -1.05 -13.53 20.30
C ARG A 292 -0.24 -14.67 19.69
N ASP A 293 0.59 -15.34 20.49
CA ASP A 293 1.49 -16.36 19.97
C ASP A 293 0.71 -17.63 19.55
N ALA A 294 -0.30 -18.01 20.33
CA ALA A 294 -1.19 -19.12 19.98
C ALA A 294 -2.06 -18.80 18.74
N PHE A 295 -2.56 -17.56 18.66
CA PHE A 295 -3.27 -17.04 17.50
C PHE A 295 -2.40 -17.11 16.24
N GLY A 296 -1.18 -16.58 16.32
CA GLY A 296 -0.20 -16.59 15.23
C GLY A 296 0.15 -18.00 14.79
N LEU A 297 0.48 -18.89 15.74
CA LEU A 297 0.86 -20.27 15.45
C LEU A 297 -0.28 -21.06 14.77
N PHE A 298 -1.51 -20.89 15.26
CA PHE A 298 -2.66 -21.59 14.70
C PHE A 298 -2.96 -21.11 13.27
N TRP A 299 -3.14 -19.80 13.07
CA TRP A 299 -3.56 -19.28 11.78
C TRP A 299 -2.47 -19.32 10.70
N SER A 300 -1.20 -19.13 11.07
CA SER A 300 -0.08 -19.25 10.10
C SER A 300 0.21 -20.70 9.69
N SER A 301 -0.36 -21.70 10.39
CA SER A 301 -0.22 -23.11 9.98
C SER A 301 -0.99 -23.47 8.70
N PHE A 302 -1.94 -22.63 8.29
CA PHE A 302 -2.71 -22.84 7.07
C PHE A 302 -1.93 -22.29 5.85
N PRO A 303 -1.89 -23.02 4.72
CA PRO A 303 -1.19 -22.56 3.52
C PRO A 303 -1.66 -21.18 3.07
N ARG A 304 -0.77 -20.31 2.59
CA ARG A 304 -1.15 -19.01 2.00
C ARG A 304 -2.06 -18.18 2.92
N VAL A 305 -1.83 -18.24 4.23
CA VAL A 305 -2.47 -17.41 5.25
C VAL A 305 -1.40 -16.54 5.89
N LYS A 306 -1.65 -15.23 5.89
CA LYS A 306 -0.83 -14.24 6.56
C LYS A 306 -1.54 -13.79 7.84
N VAL A 307 -0.80 -13.68 8.95
CA VAL A 307 -1.36 -13.18 10.22
C VAL A 307 -0.88 -11.76 10.44
N ILE A 308 -1.85 -10.85 10.61
CA ILE A 308 -1.61 -9.43 10.81
C ILE A 308 -2.07 -9.02 12.20
N LEU A 309 -1.19 -8.36 12.95
CA LEU A 309 -1.56 -7.66 14.17
C LEU A 309 -1.59 -6.16 13.90
N THR A 310 -2.63 -5.50 14.40
CA THR A 310 -2.77 -4.05 14.28
C THR A 310 -3.10 -3.42 15.63
N THR A 311 -2.84 -2.12 15.77
CA THR A 311 -3.24 -1.37 16.96
C THR A 311 -4.67 -0.84 16.79
N PRO A 312 -5.41 -0.55 17.88
CA PRO A 312 -6.73 0.04 17.78
C PRO A 312 -6.67 1.44 17.16
N TYR A 313 -7.59 1.72 16.24
CA TYR A 313 -7.76 3.05 15.66
C TYR A 313 -8.45 4.00 16.64
N TYR A 314 -8.06 5.27 16.60
CA TYR A 314 -8.80 6.38 17.22
C TYR A 314 -9.66 7.08 16.16
N TRP A 315 -10.95 7.26 16.46
CA TRP A 315 -11.86 7.94 15.55
C TRP A 315 -11.64 9.46 15.61
N PRO A 316 -11.55 10.17 14.46
CA PRO A 316 -11.21 11.60 14.41
C PRO A 316 -12.09 12.53 15.24
N ASP A 317 -13.28 12.08 15.64
CA ASP A 317 -14.28 12.90 16.30
C ASP A 317 -14.50 12.52 17.78
N ILE A 318 -13.64 11.66 18.33
CA ILE A 318 -13.84 11.09 19.68
C ILE A 318 -12.59 11.28 20.53
N GLY A 319 -12.67 12.21 21.48
CA GLY A 319 -11.83 12.22 22.68
C GLY A 319 -10.37 12.64 22.51
N HIS A 320 -9.96 13.22 21.37
CA HIS A 320 -8.57 13.61 21.11
C HIS A 320 -8.45 14.92 20.31
N ASP A 321 -7.34 15.63 20.50
CA ASP A 321 -6.97 16.77 19.68
C ASP A 321 -6.31 16.30 18.38
N GLY A 322 -6.59 17.01 17.28
CA GLY A 322 -5.97 16.74 15.99
C GLY A 322 -4.45 17.00 15.99
N VAL A 323 -3.75 16.39 15.05
CA VAL A 323 -2.29 16.53 14.90
C VAL A 323 -1.92 17.26 13.61
N ALA A 324 -0.91 18.13 13.67
CA ALA A 324 -0.38 18.87 12.53
C ALA A 324 0.78 18.12 11.86
N ARG A 325 0.49 16.95 11.26
CA ARG A 325 1.49 16.11 10.59
C ARG A 325 0.96 15.47 9.32
N PRO A 326 1.83 15.03 8.39
CA PRO A 326 1.41 14.39 7.16
C PRO A 326 0.49 13.18 7.35
N CYS A 327 -0.32 12.86 6.36
CA CYS A 327 -1.16 11.66 6.32
C CYS A 327 -1.00 10.97 4.97
N PHE A 328 -0.85 9.64 4.97
CA PHE A 328 -0.75 8.81 3.76
C PHE A 328 -2.00 8.90 2.87
N ARG A 329 -3.16 9.27 3.44
CA ARG A 329 -4.37 9.64 2.66
C ARG A 329 -4.16 10.83 1.73
N GLY A 330 -3.07 11.56 1.89
CA GLY A 330 -2.62 12.63 1.00
C GLY A 330 -1.78 12.17 -0.17
N GLU A 331 -1.34 10.91 -0.25
CA GLU A 331 -0.58 10.40 -1.40
C GLU A 331 -1.40 10.48 -2.70
N ASP A 332 -0.73 10.85 -3.80
CA ASP A 332 -1.40 11.22 -5.06
C ASP A 332 -1.99 10.05 -5.84
N ASP A 333 -1.70 8.82 -5.42
CA ASP A 333 -2.23 7.59 -6.00
C ASP A 333 -2.81 6.65 -4.93
N PHE A 334 -3.23 7.10 -3.75
CA PHE A 334 -3.63 6.14 -2.71
C PHE A 334 -5.03 5.53 -2.89
N GLU A 335 -6.06 6.09 -2.24
CA GLU A 335 -7.37 5.43 -2.17
C GLU A 335 -8.52 6.43 -2.21
N LEU A 336 -9.54 6.11 -3.00
CA LEU A 336 -10.83 6.81 -3.00
C LEU A 336 -11.92 5.85 -2.49
N TYR A 337 -12.74 6.33 -1.55
CA TYR A 337 -13.83 5.57 -0.96
C TYR A 337 -15.17 6.04 -1.49
N TYR A 338 -16.08 5.12 -1.77
CA TYR A 338 -17.48 5.38 -2.07
C TYR A 338 -18.37 4.84 -0.95
N TYR A 339 -19.18 5.72 -0.37
CA TYR A 339 -20.29 5.34 0.51
C TYR A 339 -21.36 4.59 -0.26
N THR A 340 -22.21 3.83 0.45
CA THR A 340 -23.35 3.10 -0.14
C THR A 340 -24.26 3.93 -1.05
N ASP A 341 -24.39 5.24 -0.84
CA ASP A 341 -25.23 6.11 -1.68
C ASP A 341 -24.52 6.68 -2.93
N GLY A 342 -23.25 6.30 -3.13
CA GLY A 342 -22.41 6.71 -4.25
C GLY A 342 -21.61 7.99 -4.03
N ARG A 343 -21.77 8.70 -2.89
CA ARG A 343 -20.88 9.82 -2.55
C ARG A 343 -19.47 9.30 -2.22
N ALA A 344 -18.46 10.14 -2.47
CA ALA A 344 -17.06 9.75 -2.33
C ALA A 344 -16.31 10.57 -1.26
N THR A 345 -15.31 9.96 -0.61
CA THR A 345 -14.42 10.59 0.40
C THR A 345 -12.99 10.03 0.27
N LEU A 346 -12.00 10.70 0.89
CA LEU A 346 -10.60 10.25 0.91
C LEU A 346 -10.30 9.22 2.00
N CYS A 347 -11.18 9.03 2.98
CA CYS A 347 -10.85 8.27 4.17
C CYS A 347 -12.00 7.37 4.65
N CYS A 348 -11.68 6.12 4.99
CA CYS A 348 -12.62 5.20 5.64
C CYS A 348 -13.09 5.66 7.02
N MET A 349 -12.37 6.59 7.68
CA MET A 349 -12.74 7.12 8.99
C MET A 349 -13.84 8.19 8.93
N ASP A 350 -14.26 8.60 7.73
CA ASP A 350 -15.25 9.65 7.50
C ASP A 350 -16.70 9.16 7.71
N TRP A 351 -16.95 8.52 8.86
CA TRP A 351 -18.21 7.85 9.12
C TRP A 351 -19.40 8.84 9.20
N GLN A 352 -19.11 10.10 9.58
CA GLN A 352 -20.06 11.21 9.63
C GLN A 352 -20.18 12.02 8.34
N GLU A 353 -19.47 11.62 7.27
CA GLU A 353 -19.56 12.27 5.95
C GLU A 353 -19.16 13.75 5.96
N LYS A 354 -18.14 14.10 6.77
CA LYS A 354 -17.60 15.46 6.93
C LYS A 354 -16.69 15.89 5.79
N ALA A 355 -16.14 14.94 5.03
CA ALA A 355 -15.19 15.18 3.94
C ALA A 355 -15.65 14.54 2.62
N VAL A 356 -16.90 14.80 2.23
CA VAL A 356 -17.42 14.39 0.92
C VAL A 356 -16.75 15.19 -0.21
N LEU A 357 -16.17 14.49 -1.17
CA LEU A 357 -15.48 15.04 -2.36
C LEU A 357 -16.35 15.15 -3.60
N GLY A 358 -17.33 14.26 -3.75
CA GLY A 358 -18.08 14.14 -4.99
C GLY A 358 -19.13 13.05 -4.94
N ASP A 359 -19.79 12.83 -6.08
CA ASP A 359 -20.89 11.88 -6.24
C ASP A 359 -20.63 11.02 -7.48
N GLY A 360 -20.31 9.75 -7.25
CA GLY A 360 -20.00 8.74 -8.27
C GLY A 360 -21.18 8.45 -9.20
N ARG A 361 -22.41 8.87 -8.86
CA ARG A 361 -23.57 8.80 -9.77
C ARG A 361 -23.51 9.86 -10.86
N LYS A 362 -22.83 10.98 -10.60
CA LYS A 362 -22.80 12.16 -11.48
C LYS A 362 -21.47 12.31 -12.21
N TYR A 363 -20.36 12.01 -11.54
CA TYR A 363 -19.01 12.20 -12.04
C TYR A 363 -18.28 10.86 -12.11
N SER A 364 -17.30 10.75 -12.99
CA SER A 364 -16.40 9.61 -13.04
C SER A 364 -15.41 9.61 -11.86
N THR A 365 -14.87 8.45 -11.52
CA THR A 365 -13.80 8.33 -10.51
C THR A 365 -12.64 9.29 -10.80
N ARG A 366 -12.22 9.38 -12.07
CA ARG A 366 -11.17 10.30 -12.52
C ARG A 366 -11.52 11.76 -12.23
N GLU A 367 -12.74 12.19 -12.53
CA GLU A 367 -13.17 13.58 -12.30
C GLU A 367 -13.23 13.93 -10.81
N ILE A 368 -13.73 13.02 -9.96
CA ILE A 368 -13.78 13.22 -8.51
C ILE A 368 -12.35 13.30 -7.96
N TRP A 369 -11.49 12.34 -8.32
CA TRP A 369 -10.09 12.25 -7.87
C TRP A 369 -9.29 13.49 -8.25
N ASN A 370 -9.52 14.03 -9.45
CA ASN A 370 -8.81 15.20 -9.97
C ASN A 370 -9.55 16.53 -9.74
N SER A 371 -10.64 16.54 -8.97
CA SER A 371 -11.34 17.79 -8.66
C SER A 371 -10.39 18.77 -7.92
N PRO A 372 -10.57 20.10 -8.08
CA PRO A 372 -9.78 21.08 -7.34
C PRO A 372 -9.79 20.84 -5.83
N LEU A 373 -10.94 20.43 -5.28
CA LEU A 373 -11.10 20.11 -3.86
C LEU A 373 -10.27 18.88 -3.46
N ALA A 374 -10.39 17.77 -4.18
CA ALA A 374 -9.65 16.54 -3.88
C ALA A 374 -8.13 16.75 -3.95
N ARG A 375 -7.65 17.46 -4.98
CA ARG A 375 -6.22 17.84 -5.10
C ARG A 375 -5.77 18.74 -3.95
N SER A 376 -6.58 19.73 -3.58
CA SER A 376 -6.26 20.62 -2.46
C SER A 376 -6.18 19.86 -1.13
N TRP A 377 -7.10 18.93 -0.88
CA TRP A 377 -7.09 18.15 0.36
C TRP A 377 -5.94 17.16 0.41
N ARG A 378 -5.63 16.46 -0.67
CA ARG A 378 -4.44 15.59 -0.72
C ARG A 378 -3.16 16.38 -0.46
N LYS A 379 -3.01 17.57 -1.08
CA LYS A 379 -1.90 18.48 -0.80
C LYS A 379 -1.85 18.88 0.69
N ASN A 380 -2.96 19.33 1.26
CA ASN A 380 -3.03 19.71 2.67
C ASN A 380 -2.64 18.55 3.59
N LEU A 381 -3.08 17.33 3.29
CA LEU A 381 -2.73 16.13 4.04
C LEU A 381 -1.23 15.80 3.94
N ARG A 382 -0.57 15.99 2.79
CA ARG A 382 0.89 15.82 2.66
C ARG A 382 1.68 16.86 3.44
N GLU A 383 1.19 18.09 3.48
CA GLU A 383 1.80 19.21 4.20
C GLU A 383 1.46 19.22 5.71
N GLY A 384 0.69 18.24 6.18
CA GLY A 384 0.24 18.14 7.57
C GLY A 384 -0.79 19.21 7.99
N ARG A 385 -1.38 19.91 7.02
CA ARG A 385 -2.44 20.91 7.19
C ARG A 385 -3.82 20.26 7.37
N ARG A 386 -3.91 19.35 8.34
CA ARG A 386 -5.16 18.61 8.66
C ARG A 386 -6.26 19.54 9.19
N ASP A 387 -5.87 20.67 9.78
CA ASP A 387 -6.75 21.74 10.26
C ASP A 387 -7.68 22.32 9.18
N LEU A 388 -7.29 22.20 7.90
CA LEU A 388 -8.04 22.75 6.77
C LEU A 388 -9.10 21.79 6.20
N ILE A 389 -9.26 20.60 6.77
CA ILE A 389 -10.19 19.58 6.28
C ILE A 389 -11.13 19.22 7.44
N PRO A 390 -12.47 19.37 7.29
CA PRO A 390 -13.41 19.19 8.41
C PRO A 390 -13.32 17.85 9.13
N LEU A 391 -13.07 16.76 8.40
CA LEU A 391 -12.82 15.43 8.99
C LEU A 391 -11.48 15.37 9.74
N CYS A 392 -10.44 15.97 9.17
CA CYS A 392 -9.07 15.73 9.61
C CYS A 392 -8.65 16.65 10.75
N SER A 393 -9.36 17.75 11.00
CA SER A 393 -9.02 18.72 12.04
C SER A 393 -9.02 18.13 13.46
N GLY A 394 -9.80 17.07 13.71
CA GLY A 394 -9.79 16.31 14.97
C GLY A 394 -8.99 15.00 14.92
N CYS A 395 -8.43 14.65 13.76
CA CYS A 395 -7.78 13.35 13.56
C CYS A 395 -6.38 13.32 14.17
N ASN A 396 -6.14 12.38 15.08
CA ASN A 396 -4.83 12.14 15.71
C ASN A 396 -4.06 10.94 15.10
N GLN A 397 -4.58 10.31 14.04
CA GLN A 397 -3.97 9.12 13.41
C GLN A 397 -2.51 9.38 13.00
N ASP A 398 -1.62 8.47 13.38
CA ASP A 398 -0.18 8.52 13.12
C ASP A 398 0.22 7.59 11.98
N LEU A 399 1.21 8.00 11.19
CA LEU A 399 1.86 7.10 10.23
C LEU A 399 2.49 5.89 10.95
N ASP A 400 3.00 6.10 12.17
CA ASP A 400 3.64 5.04 12.97
C ASP A 400 2.64 4.12 13.68
N GLN A 401 1.38 4.54 13.88
CA GLN A 401 0.34 3.76 14.55
C GLN A 401 -0.29 2.71 13.63
N ASP A 402 -0.23 2.95 12.32
CA ASP A 402 -0.73 2.03 11.28
C ASP A 402 0.25 0.90 10.94
N ALA A 403 1.32 0.71 11.74
CA ALA A 403 2.23 -0.41 11.57
C ALA A 403 1.50 -1.76 11.76
N GLU A 404 1.24 -2.43 10.64
CA GLU A 404 0.81 -3.83 10.62
C GLU A 404 2.03 -4.72 10.92
N PHE A 405 1.96 -5.50 12.00
CA PHE A 405 3.02 -6.45 12.35
C PHE A 405 2.66 -7.82 11.80
N GLU A 406 3.47 -8.34 10.88
CA GLU A 406 3.35 -9.71 10.39
C GLU A 406 3.95 -10.68 11.41
N LEU A 407 3.15 -11.65 11.85
CA LEU A 407 3.65 -12.77 12.65
C LEU A 407 4.06 -13.92 11.73
N GLY A 408 5.33 -14.32 11.77
CA GLY A 408 5.78 -15.58 11.16
C GLY A 408 6.58 -15.45 9.86
N SER A 409 7.08 -14.27 9.51
CA SER A 409 8.14 -14.14 8.50
C SER A 409 9.44 -14.75 9.06
N LYS A 410 9.63 -16.05 8.81
CA LYS A 410 10.93 -16.70 8.86
C LYS A 410 11.59 -16.65 7.49
#